data_AF-D8EY21-F1
#
_entry.id   AF-D8EY21-F1
#
_cell.length_a   1.000
_cell.length_b   1.000
_cell.length_c   1.000
_cell.angle_alpha   90.00
_cell.angle_beta   90.00
_cell.angle_gamma   90.00
#
_symmetry.space_group_name_H-M   'P 1'
#
loop_
_entity.id
_entity.type
_entity.pdbx_description
1 polymer ?
#
loop_
_entity_poly.entity_id
_entity_poly.type
_entity_poly.pdbx_seq_one_letter_code
_entity_poly.pdbx_strand_id
1 'polypeptide(L)' 'MPTWKVELIAEAQDDFYGLDGSIRKQVLKQPIKLEENPAYGDALGNKSGIDLNGYFNQSPEF' A
#
# COMPACT_ATOMS: atom_id res chain seq x y z
N MET A 1 -6.20 4.66 -20.38
CA MET A 1 -7.17 5.03 -19.33
C MET A 1 -6.50 6.03 -18.41
N PRO A 2 -7.21 6.94 -17.74
CA PRO A 2 -6.58 7.80 -16.74
C PRO A 2 -5.97 6.92 -15.64
N THR A 3 -4.74 7.22 -15.24
CA THR A 3 -4.06 6.59 -14.09
C THR A 3 -4.07 7.54 -12.91
N TRP A 4 -4.03 6.97 -11.70
CA TRP A 4 -3.90 7.72 -10.47
C TRP A 4 -2.44 8.04 -10.17
N LYS A 5 -2.18 9.19 -9.55
CA LYS A 5 -0.86 9.50 -9.00
C LYS A 5 -0.71 8.82 -7.65
N VAL A 6 0.36 8.05 -7.47
CA VAL A 6 0.69 7.40 -6.19
C VAL A 6 1.85 8.14 -5.54
N GLU A 7 1.72 8.45 -4.25
CA GLU A 7 2.73 9.11 -3.44
C GLU A 7 2.94 8.34 -2.13
N LEU A 8 4.20 8.26 -1.68
CA LEU A 8 4.54 7.73 -0.36
C LEU A 8 4.68 8.87 0.63
N ILE A 9 4.02 8.75 1.78
CA ILE A 9 4.27 9.61 2.95
C ILE A 9 5.70 9.41 3.47
N ALA A 10 6.22 10.37 4.24
CA ALA A 10 7.61 10.36 4.68
C ALA A 10 7.96 9.07 5.46
N GLU A 11 7.09 8.65 6.36
CA GLU A 11 7.26 7.44 7.16
C GLU A 11 7.35 6.18 6.28
N ALA A 12 6.53 6.11 5.23
CA ALA A 12 6.55 4.99 4.28
C ALA A 12 7.80 5.01 3.39
N GLN A 13 8.39 6.17 3.13
CA GLN A 13 9.68 6.26 2.42
C GLN A 13 10.81 5.69 3.28
N ASP A 14 10.87 6.09 4.55
CA ASP A 14 11.87 5.60 5.50
C ASP A 14 11.77 4.07 5.65
N ASP A 15 10.56 3.55 5.83
CA ASP A 15 10.29 2.11 5.89
C ASP A 15 10.77 1.39 4.61
N PHE A 16 10.42 1.93 3.44
CA PHE A 16 10.81 1.36 2.15
C PHE A 16 12.34 1.33 1.95
N TYR A 17 13.05 2.37 2.38
CA TYR A 17 14.51 2.43 2.31
C TYR A 17 15.20 1.52 3.34
N GLY A 18 14.52 1.17 4.43
CA GLY A 18 14.97 0.16 5.39
C GLY A 18 14.83 -1.29 4.92
N LEU A 19 14.00 -1.57 3.89
CA LEU A 19 13.78 -2.93 3.39
C LEU A 19 15.02 -3.51 2.70
N ASP A 20 15.21 -4.83 2.90
CA ASP A 20 16.12 -5.63 2.09
C ASP A 20 15.77 -5.53 0.60
N GLY A 21 16.78 -5.60 -0.27
CA GLY A 21 16.62 -5.41 -1.71
C GLY A 21 15.64 -6.39 -2.38
N SER A 22 15.51 -7.62 -1.86
CA SER A 22 14.55 -8.60 -2.39
C SER A 22 13.11 -8.22 -2.04
N ILE A 23 12.85 -7.80 -0.81
CA ILE A 23 11.53 -7.36 -0.34
C ILE A 23 11.14 -6.05 -1.03
N ARG A 24 12.08 -5.12 -1.18
CA ARG A 24 11.87 -3.85 -1.88
C ARG A 24 11.32 -4.04 -3.30
N LYS A 25 11.86 -5.01 -4.05
CA LYS A 25 11.38 -5.35 -5.40
C LYS A 25 9.94 -5.89 -5.40
N GLN A 26 9.53 -6.58 -4.35
CA GLN A 26 8.15 -7.05 -4.22
C GLN A 26 7.20 -5.89 -3.94
N VAL A 27 7.57 -4.98 -3.03
CA VAL A 27 6.78 -3.81 -2.65
C VAL A 27 6.60 -2.85 -3.82
N LEU A 28 7.61 -2.66 -4.68
CA LEU A 28 7.53 -1.80 -5.87
C LEU A 28 6.43 -2.19 -6.88
N LYS A 29 5.91 -3.41 -6.81
CA LYS A 29 4.79 -3.83 -7.67
C LYS A 29 3.44 -3.27 -7.20
N GLN A 30 3.33 -2.87 -5.94
CA GLN A 30 2.06 -2.44 -5.37
C GLN A 30 1.63 -1.04 -5.83
N PRO A 31 2.51 -0.01 -5.91
CA PRO A 31 2.16 1.27 -6.50
C PRO A 31 1.57 1.15 -7.91
N ILE A 32 2.12 0.28 -8.76
CA ILE A 32 1.61 0.06 -10.13
C ILE A 32 0.13 -0.35 -10.11
N LYS A 33 -0.26 -1.24 -9.19
CA LYS A 33 -1.67 -1.66 -9.06
C LYS A 33 -2.56 -0.53 -8.56
N LEU A 34 -2.03 0.37 -7.74
CA LEU A 34 -2.76 1.53 -7.21
C LEU A 34 -2.94 2.63 -8.25
N GLU A 35 -1.99 2.79 -9.18
CA GLU A 35 -2.13 3.70 -10.32
C GLU A 35 -3.33 3.29 -11.20
N GLU A 36 -3.64 1.99 -11.28
CA GLU A 36 -4.79 1.45 -12.01
C GLU A 36 -6.08 1.43 -11.18
N ASN A 37 -5.99 1.03 -9.91
CA ASN A 37 -7.12 0.93 -8.99
C ASN A 37 -6.75 1.43 -7.57
N PRO A 38 -7.21 2.62 -7.15
CA PRO A 38 -6.86 3.20 -5.85
C PRO A 38 -7.49 2.44 -4.67
N ALA A 39 -8.51 1.62 -4.91
CA ALA A 39 -9.14 0.76 -3.90
C ALA A 39 -8.61 -0.68 -3.92
N TYR A 40 -7.38 -0.89 -4.44
CA TYR A 40 -6.75 -2.20 -4.47
C TYR A 40 -6.35 -2.69 -3.06
N GLY A 41 -6.74 -3.93 -2.74
CA GLY A 41 -6.50 -4.57 -1.44
C GLY A 41 -7.77 -4.75 -0.63
N ASP A 42 -7.61 -5.21 0.61
CA ASP A 42 -8.73 -5.46 1.51
C ASP A 42 -9.01 -4.24 2.39
N ALA A 43 -10.24 -3.72 2.33
CA ALA A 43 -10.65 -2.61 3.18
C ALA A 43 -10.56 -3.00 4.66
N LEU A 44 -9.85 -2.20 5.46
CA LEU A 44 -9.60 -2.51 6.86
C LEU A 44 -10.81 -2.25 7.75
N GLY A 45 -11.63 -1.25 7.41
CA GLY A 45 -12.84 -0.89 8.16
C GLY A 45 -12.53 -0.48 9.60
N ASN A 46 -13.37 -0.90 10.54
CA ASN A 46 -13.13 -0.65 11.96
C ASN A 46 -12.46 -1.88 12.60
N LYS A 47 -11.28 -1.73 13.20
CA LYS A 47 -10.53 -2.82 13.86
C LYS A 47 -10.13 -2.42 15.27
N SER A 48 -10.50 -3.24 16.25
CA SER A 48 -10.14 -3.05 17.67
C SER A 48 -10.51 -1.67 18.24
N GLY A 49 -11.62 -1.08 17.77
CA GLY A 49 -12.06 0.26 18.18
C GLY A 49 -11.37 1.43 17.47
N ILE A 50 -10.51 1.15 16.48
CA ILE A 50 -9.86 2.15 15.63
C ILE A 50 -10.59 2.19 14.29
N ASP A 51 -10.98 3.39 13.87
CA ASP A 51 -11.55 3.62 12.54
C ASP A 51 -10.45 3.71 11.49
N LEU A 52 -10.37 2.70 10.63
CA LEU A 52 -9.44 2.60 9.50
C LEU A 52 -10.21 2.62 8.15
N ASN A 53 -11.41 3.19 8.12
CA ASN A 53 -12.13 3.40 6.87
C ASN A 53 -11.28 4.23 5.90
N GLY A 54 -11.21 3.79 4.63
CA GLY A 54 -10.35 4.38 3.62
C GLY A 54 -8.92 3.83 3.58
N TYR A 55 -8.51 2.98 4.53
CA TYR A 55 -7.25 2.26 4.50
C TYR A 55 -7.44 0.82 3.99
N PHE A 56 -6.49 0.37 3.18
CA PHE A 56 -6.52 -0.93 2.54
C PHE A 56 -5.25 -1.72 2.89
N ASN A 57 -5.40 -3.01 3.17
CA ASN A 57 -4.27 -3.92 3.30
C ASN A 57 -3.86 -4.46 1.93
N GLN A 58 -2.55 -4.41 1.63
CA GLN A 58 -1.97 -4.89 0.38
C GLN A 58 -1.05 -6.10 0.56
N SER A 59 -0.95 -6.61 1.80
CA SER A 59 -0.29 -7.87 2.06
C SER A 59 -1.03 -9.01 1.35
N PRO A 60 -0.34 -9.89 0.62
CA PRO A 60 -0.92 -11.17 0.26
C PRO A 60 -1.26 -11.93 1.54
N GLU A 61 -2.39 -12.66 1.56
CA GLU A 61 -2.59 -13.69 2.57
C GLU A 61 -1.44 -14.69 2.44
N PHE A 62 -0.62 -14.78 3.50
CA PHE A 62 0.41 -15.81 3.64
C PHE A 62 -0.10 -16.93 4.54
#